data_AF-H2ZPC2-F1
#
_entry.id   AF-H2ZPC2-F1
#
_cell.length_a   1.000
_cell.length_b   1.000
_cell.length_c   1.000
_cell.angle_alpha   90.00
_cell.angle_beta   90.00
_cell.angle_gamma   90.00
#
_symmetry.space_group_name_H-M   'P 1'
#
loop_
_entity.id
_entity.type
_entity.pdbx_description
1 polymer ?
#
loop_
_entity_poly.entity_id
_entity_poly.type
_entity_poly.pdbx_seq_one_letter_code
_entity_poly.pdbx_strand_id
1 'polypeptide(L)'
;LKAIRLLVFILIFCISSLRADNPSASSRFDFDFDAPATAPVLGRAIASAGGAVGAAAGAAVPTSRPGLEPQPCSPKPICPSTPRTSYAQDGTCNNLVDGGRGSVDRPFRRLLPPAYADRTGSPRVASNGGELPSPRLVSTTMAGSMTSSSSASSVLPFWGQYIVHDIANTPTIIRVPGVNCRCDRPDPDCINIEIPRTDVQFTQDRRTCLPVVRSHPVQDAHCNPNIRQQKNEITSYLDAGNVYGNSQSAFDDMINQNSAVGELK
;
A
#
# COMPACT_ATOMS: atom_id res chain seq x y z
N LEU A 1 19.02 -11.09 -4.07
CA LEU A 1 18.69 -11.22 -5.52
C LEU A 1 17.29 -11.79 -5.82
N LYS A 2 16.83 -12.88 -5.19
CA LYS A 2 15.50 -13.48 -5.49
C LYS A 2 14.29 -12.60 -5.11
N ALA A 3 14.38 -11.83 -4.01
CA ALA A 3 13.32 -10.88 -3.59
C ALA A 3 13.22 -9.63 -4.48
N ILE A 4 14.35 -9.17 -5.03
CA ILE A 4 14.42 -8.02 -5.95
C ILE A 4 13.71 -8.36 -7.26
N ARG A 5 13.83 -9.60 -7.74
CA ARG A 5 13.10 -10.05 -8.93
C ARG A 5 11.57 -10.03 -8.72
N LEU A 6 11.08 -10.39 -7.54
CA LEU A 6 9.63 -10.38 -7.26
C LEU A 6 9.06 -8.95 -7.19
N LEU A 7 9.80 -8.02 -6.57
CA LEU A 7 9.42 -6.59 -6.49
C LEU A 7 9.42 -5.92 -7.88
N VAL A 8 10.42 -6.24 -8.71
CA VAL A 8 10.49 -5.72 -10.09
C VAL A 8 9.36 -6.28 -10.96
N PHE A 9 8.96 -7.54 -10.77
CA PHE A 9 7.81 -8.11 -11.49
C PHE A 9 6.47 -7.45 -11.13
N ILE A 10 6.25 -7.09 -9.86
CA ILE A 10 5.00 -6.42 -9.43
C ILE A 10 4.92 -4.99 -10.01
N LEU A 11 6.05 -4.26 -10.03
CA LEU A 11 6.10 -2.89 -10.60
C LEU A 11 5.94 -2.86 -12.12
N ILE A 12 6.55 -3.81 -12.85
CA ILE A 12 6.46 -3.86 -14.33
C ILE A 12 5.05 -4.28 -14.79
N PHE A 13 4.35 -5.13 -14.05
CA PHE A 13 3.00 -5.57 -14.43
C PHE A 13 1.98 -4.42 -14.34
N CYS A 14 2.12 -3.52 -13.36
CA CYS A 14 1.32 -2.29 -13.27
C CYS A 14 1.52 -1.35 -14.47
N ILE A 15 2.74 -1.24 -15.01
CA ILE A 15 3.03 -0.37 -16.16
C ILE A 15 2.53 -1.00 -17.48
N SER A 16 2.59 -2.33 -17.58
CA SER A 16 2.22 -3.05 -18.81
C SER A 16 0.71 -3.16 -19.03
N SER A 17 -0.10 -3.11 -17.95
CA SER A 17 -1.56 -3.06 -18.03
C SER A 17 -2.15 -1.70 -18.41
N LEU A 18 -1.31 -0.66 -18.55
CA LEU A 18 -1.72 0.67 -19.04
C LEU A 18 -1.56 0.83 -20.56
N ARG A 19 -0.99 -0.15 -21.26
CA ARG A 19 -0.92 -0.13 -22.72
C ARG A 19 -2.20 -0.71 -23.30
N ALA A 20 -3.22 0.13 -23.39
CA ALA A 20 -4.37 -0.15 -24.23
C ALA A 20 -3.91 -0.15 -25.69
N ASP A 21 -4.03 -1.29 -26.36
CA ASP A 21 -3.89 -1.41 -27.80
C ASP A 21 -5.09 -0.74 -28.48
N ASN A 22 -4.93 0.52 -28.94
CA ASN A 22 -5.64 1.00 -30.12
C ASN A 22 -4.99 2.27 -30.71
N PRO A 23 -4.38 2.23 -31.90
CA PRO A 23 -3.71 3.37 -32.51
C PRO A 23 -4.64 4.13 -33.45
N SER A 24 -5.79 4.65 -32.96
CA SER A 24 -6.61 5.60 -33.73
C SER A 24 -7.80 6.17 -32.92
N ALA A 25 -7.52 7.00 -31.92
CA ALA A 25 -8.52 7.95 -31.44
C ALA A 25 -7.84 9.13 -30.75
N SER A 26 -7.76 10.28 -31.44
CA SER A 26 -7.55 11.54 -30.75
C SER A 26 -8.80 11.81 -29.91
N SER A 27 -8.71 11.62 -28.60
CA SER A 27 -9.66 12.22 -27.67
C SER A 27 -8.86 12.91 -26.58
N ARG A 28 -9.03 14.23 -26.50
CA ARG A 28 -8.61 15.02 -25.34
C ARG A 28 -9.29 14.39 -24.13
N PHE A 29 -8.49 13.95 -23.16
CA PHE A 29 -8.99 13.66 -21.83
C PHE A 29 -9.04 14.98 -21.07
N ASP A 30 -10.17 15.68 -21.19
CA ASP A 30 -10.51 16.78 -20.30
C ASP A 30 -11.02 16.18 -18.98
N PHE A 31 -10.22 16.30 -17.91
CA PHE A 31 -10.62 15.96 -16.55
C PHE A 31 -11.37 17.16 -15.98
N ASP A 32 -12.70 17.15 -16.06
CA ASP A 32 -13.52 18.13 -15.38
C ASP A 32 -13.65 17.77 -13.90
N PHE A 33 -13.18 18.66 -13.05
CA PHE A 33 -13.00 18.48 -11.61
C PHE A 33 -14.05 19.32 -10.90
N ASP A 34 -15.32 18.90 -10.91
CA ASP A 34 -16.34 19.30 -9.92
C ASP A 34 -17.73 18.72 -10.24
N ALA A 35 -18.15 17.69 -9.51
CA ALA A 35 -19.57 17.39 -9.30
C ALA A 35 -19.76 16.53 -8.02
N PRO A 36 -20.56 16.98 -7.04
CA PRO A 36 -20.85 16.20 -5.84
C PRO A 36 -21.96 15.18 -6.13
N ALA A 37 -21.64 13.88 -6.08
CA ALA A 37 -22.64 12.83 -6.15
C ALA A 37 -23.31 12.65 -4.78
N THR A 38 -24.53 13.17 -4.63
CA THR A 38 -25.46 12.78 -3.56
C THR A 38 -26.58 11.94 -4.17
N ALA A 39 -26.81 10.74 -3.63
CA ALA A 39 -28.03 9.96 -3.89
C ALA A 39 -28.41 9.13 -2.65
N PRO A 40 -29.71 9.02 -2.32
CA PRO A 40 -30.19 8.56 -1.02
C PRO A 40 -30.28 7.03 -0.89
N VAL A 41 -30.08 6.55 0.34
CA VAL A 41 -30.28 5.14 0.73
C VAL A 41 -31.77 4.89 0.95
N LEU A 42 -32.38 4.00 0.16
CA LEU A 42 -33.73 3.48 0.41
C LEU A 42 -33.62 2.09 1.07
N GLY A 43 -34.01 2.00 2.33
CA GLY A 43 -34.10 0.75 3.07
C GLY A 43 -35.31 -0.08 2.63
N ARG A 44 -35.08 -1.38 2.39
CA ARG A 44 -36.14 -2.39 2.36
C ARG A 44 -35.76 -3.54 3.28
N ALA A 45 -36.55 -3.69 4.34
CA ALA A 45 -36.53 -4.85 5.21
C ALA A 45 -37.17 -6.05 4.49
N ILE A 46 -36.52 -7.21 4.55
CA ILE A 46 -37.14 -8.50 4.23
C ILE A 46 -36.83 -9.42 5.41
N ALA A 47 -37.88 -9.85 6.09
CA ALA A 47 -37.84 -10.89 7.11
C ALA A 47 -38.08 -12.25 6.44
N SER A 48 -37.29 -13.26 6.79
CA SER A 48 -37.75 -14.66 6.75
C SER A 48 -36.85 -15.59 7.56
N ALA A 49 -37.50 -16.22 8.54
CA ALA A 49 -37.45 -17.63 8.95
C ALA A 49 -36.09 -18.32 9.23
N GLY A 50 -36.01 -18.88 10.43
CA GLY A 50 -34.84 -19.56 10.96
C GLY A 50 -34.64 -21.00 10.48
N GLY A 51 -33.38 -21.42 10.59
CA GLY A 51 -32.93 -22.79 10.54
C GLY A 51 -31.68 -22.90 11.41
N ALA A 52 -31.79 -23.56 12.55
CA ALA A 52 -30.72 -23.72 13.52
C ALA A 52 -29.66 -24.70 13.00
N VAL A 53 -28.40 -24.25 12.92
CA VAL A 53 -27.24 -25.12 12.75
C VAL A 53 -26.22 -24.71 13.81
N GLY A 54 -25.81 -25.68 14.63
CA GLY A 54 -25.07 -25.47 15.88
C GLY A 54 -23.79 -24.66 15.70
N ALA A 55 -23.72 -23.54 16.43
CA ALA A 55 -22.50 -22.77 16.58
C ALA A 55 -21.53 -23.52 17.49
N ALA A 56 -20.50 -24.12 16.92
CA ALA A 56 -19.30 -24.42 17.67
C ALA A 56 -18.74 -23.09 18.18
N ALA A 57 -18.65 -22.94 19.51
CA ALA A 57 -18.10 -21.77 20.17
C ALA A 57 -16.66 -21.56 19.70
N GLY A 58 -16.47 -20.67 18.72
CA GLY A 58 -15.17 -20.18 18.33
C GLY A 58 -14.60 -19.40 19.50
N ALA A 59 -13.52 -19.93 20.09
CA ALA A 59 -12.74 -19.23 21.10
C ALA A 59 -12.41 -17.82 20.58
N ALA A 60 -12.79 -16.79 21.34
CA ALA A 60 -12.43 -15.42 21.06
C ALA A 60 -10.90 -15.32 20.97
N VAL A 61 -10.40 -15.03 19.77
CA VAL A 61 -8.98 -14.72 19.55
C VAL A 61 -8.69 -13.42 20.31
N PRO A 62 -7.65 -13.35 21.16
CA PRO A 62 -7.37 -12.14 21.93
C PRO A 62 -7.07 -10.97 20.98
N THR A 63 -7.87 -9.91 21.06
CA THR A 63 -7.92 -8.80 20.11
C THR A 63 -6.88 -7.70 20.33
N SER A 64 -5.82 -7.90 21.11
CA SER A 64 -4.80 -6.84 21.25
C SER A 64 -3.42 -7.42 21.55
N ARG A 65 -2.60 -7.52 20.51
CA ARG A 65 -1.15 -7.65 20.66
C ARG A 65 -0.57 -6.25 20.93
N PRO A 66 0.31 -6.06 21.92
CA PRO A 66 0.99 -4.79 22.15
C PRO A 66 1.71 -4.34 20.86
N GLY A 67 1.44 -3.11 20.41
CA GLY A 67 2.03 -2.52 19.19
C GLY A 67 1.23 -2.73 17.89
N LEU A 68 0.14 -3.49 17.93
CA LEU A 68 -0.85 -3.60 16.83
C LEU A 68 -2.12 -2.77 17.09
N GLU A 69 -2.11 -1.92 18.11
CA GLU A 69 -3.18 -0.98 18.39
C GLU A 69 -3.34 -0.02 17.19
N PRO A 70 -4.58 0.32 16.79
CA PRO A 70 -4.79 1.30 15.72
C PRO A 70 -4.05 2.58 16.10
N GLN A 71 -3.06 2.96 15.30
CA GLN A 71 -2.33 4.21 15.52
C GLN A 71 -3.34 5.35 15.73
N PRO A 72 -3.16 6.19 16.76
CA PRO A 72 -4.06 7.31 16.99
C PRO A 72 -4.13 8.16 15.72
N CYS A 73 -5.31 8.69 15.42
CA CYS A 73 -5.51 9.50 14.22
C CYS A 73 -4.47 10.62 14.18
N SER A 74 -3.78 10.75 13.04
CA SER A 74 -2.71 11.74 12.91
C SER A 74 -3.27 13.14 13.17
N PRO A 75 -2.76 13.87 14.17
CA PRO A 75 -3.30 15.17 14.52
C PRO A 75 -3.18 16.14 13.33
N LYS A 76 -4.10 17.10 13.25
CA LYS A 76 -4.01 18.16 12.25
C LYS A 76 -2.76 19.00 12.56
N PRO A 77 -1.82 19.17 11.62
CA PRO A 77 -0.63 19.97 11.88
C PRO A 77 -0.99 21.44 12.05
N ILE A 78 -0.26 22.12 12.93
CA ILE A 78 -0.38 23.56 13.14
C ILE A 78 0.52 24.26 12.12
N CYS A 79 -0.10 24.98 11.19
CA CYS A 79 0.63 25.70 10.16
C CYS A 79 0.92 27.15 10.59
N PRO A 80 2.14 27.65 10.34
CA PRO A 80 2.45 29.04 10.64
C PRO A 80 1.61 29.97 9.76
N SER A 81 1.22 31.11 10.33
CA SER A 81 0.49 32.17 9.62
C SER A 81 1.38 32.94 8.65
N THR A 82 2.69 32.90 8.86
CA THR A 82 3.68 33.53 7.98
C THR A 82 4.06 32.58 6.83
N PRO A 83 4.20 33.09 5.60
CA PRO A 83 4.71 32.30 4.49
C PRO A 83 6.07 31.69 4.84
N ARG A 84 6.21 30.37 4.66
CA ARG A 84 7.51 29.71 4.77
C ARG A 84 8.31 29.98 3.50
N THR A 85 9.61 30.21 3.67
CA THR A 85 10.57 30.29 2.55
C THR A 85 11.12 28.91 2.16
N SER A 86 10.91 27.90 3.00
CA SER A 86 11.38 26.53 2.79
C SER A 86 10.28 25.48 2.97
N TYR A 87 10.45 24.36 2.29
CA TYR A 87 9.61 23.17 2.41
C TYR A 87 9.81 22.50 3.78
N ALA A 88 8.72 22.01 4.38
CA ALA A 88 8.81 21.22 5.61
C ALA A 88 9.20 19.78 5.27
N GLN A 89 10.22 19.24 5.94
CA GLN A 89 10.75 17.90 5.61
C GLN A 89 9.73 16.76 5.82
N ASP A 90 8.72 16.97 6.66
CA ASP A 90 7.62 16.02 6.88
C ASP A 90 6.42 16.23 5.92
N GLY A 91 6.54 17.17 4.98
CA GLY A 91 5.51 17.54 4.02
C GLY A 91 4.33 18.32 4.60
N THR A 92 4.37 18.71 5.88
CA THR A 92 3.29 19.48 6.49
C THR A 92 3.22 20.91 5.94
N CYS A 93 2.01 21.46 5.94
CA CYS A 93 1.69 22.83 5.55
C CYS A 93 1.99 23.20 4.10
N ASN A 94 2.25 22.21 3.23
CA ASN A 94 2.34 22.43 1.79
C ASN A 94 0.99 22.85 1.20
N ASN A 95 -0.10 22.22 1.63
CA ASN A 95 -1.45 22.64 1.25
C ASN A 95 -2.02 23.66 2.25
N LEU A 96 -2.44 24.83 1.75
CA LEU A 96 -2.90 25.95 2.58
C LEU A 96 -4.27 25.72 3.24
N VAL A 97 -5.09 24.81 2.71
CA VAL A 97 -6.43 24.50 3.24
C VAL A 97 -6.36 23.33 4.22
N ASP A 98 -5.63 22.28 3.83
CA ASP A 98 -5.44 21.05 4.60
C ASP A 98 -3.94 20.83 4.82
N GLY A 99 -3.42 21.44 5.88
CA GLY A 99 -1.98 21.41 6.19
C GLY A 99 -1.38 20.02 6.38
N GLY A 100 -2.16 18.95 6.52
CA GLY A 100 -1.64 17.59 6.60
C GLY A 100 -1.77 16.78 5.32
N ARG A 101 -2.25 17.38 4.23
CA ARG A 101 -2.35 16.71 2.94
C ARG A 101 -0.95 16.35 2.45
N GLY A 102 -0.75 15.10 2.04
CA GLY A 102 0.51 14.64 1.47
C GLY A 102 1.69 14.56 2.44
N SER A 103 1.50 14.86 3.73
CA SER A 103 2.53 14.69 4.75
C SER A 103 2.84 13.21 5.00
N VAL A 104 3.96 12.96 5.68
CA VAL A 104 4.34 11.63 6.15
C VAL A 104 3.29 11.00 7.08
N ASP A 105 3.36 9.68 7.22
CA ASP A 105 2.55 8.86 8.13
C ASP A 105 1.03 9.05 7.98
N ARG A 106 0.59 9.31 6.75
CA ARG A 106 -0.83 9.48 6.37
C ARG A 106 -1.35 8.24 5.62
N PRO A 107 -2.66 7.96 5.66
CA PRO A 107 -3.24 6.95 4.78
C PRO A 107 -3.11 7.37 3.31
N PHE A 108 -2.91 6.41 2.41
CA PHE A 108 -3.06 6.67 0.98
C PHE A 108 -4.48 7.16 0.65
N ARG A 109 -4.59 8.11 -0.30
CA ARG A 109 -5.89 8.52 -0.83
C ARG A 109 -6.53 7.36 -1.60
N ARG A 110 -7.76 7.01 -1.23
CA ARG A 110 -8.60 6.06 -1.97
C ARG A 110 -9.29 6.78 -3.13
N LEU A 111 -9.06 6.31 -4.36
CA LEU A 111 -9.84 6.73 -5.53
C LEU A 111 -11.17 5.96 -5.64
N LEU A 112 -11.19 4.73 -5.10
CA LEU A 112 -12.36 3.86 -5.02
C LEU A 112 -12.47 3.28 -3.61
N PRO A 113 -13.69 2.91 -3.16
CA PRO A 113 -13.88 2.20 -1.90
C PRO A 113 -13.04 0.90 -1.85
N PRO A 114 -12.49 0.54 -0.68
CA PRO A 114 -11.73 -0.70 -0.53
C PRO A 114 -12.64 -1.92 -0.66
N ALA A 115 -12.12 -2.97 -1.30
CA ALA A 115 -12.83 -4.22 -1.54
C ALA A 115 -12.24 -5.37 -0.69
N TYR A 116 -12.63 -5.44 0.57
CA TYR A 116 -12.29 -6.54 1.50
C TYR A 116 -13.45 -7.53 1.61
N ALA A 117 -13.16 -8.81 1.85
CA ALA A 117 -14.20 -9.85 1.94
C ALA A 117 -15.20 -9.61 3.08
N ASP A 118 -14.69 -9.13 4.22
CA ASP A 118 -15.47 -8.75 5.41
C ASP A 118 -15.82 -7.25 5.46
N ARG A 119 -15.49 -6.50 4.38
CA ARG A 119 -15.62 -5.03 4.28
C ARG A 119 -14.77 -4.23 5.28
N THR A 120 -13.92 -4.88 6.09
CA THR A 120 -13.08 -4.20 7.08
C THR A 120 -11.61 -4.36 6.74
N GLY A 121 -11.13 -5.58 6.49
CA GLY A 121 -9.71 -5.80 6.26
C GLY A 121 -9.29 -7.21 5.84
N SER A 122 -10.18 -8.19 5.71
CA SER A 122 -9.80 -9.52 5.23
C SER A 122 -9.51 -9.51 3.73
N PRO A 123 -8.51 -10.30 3.25
CA PRO A 123 -8.24 -10.44 1.82
C PRO A 123 -9.50 -10.72 1.01
N ARG A 124 -9.56 -10.19 -0.20
CA ARG A 124 -10.72 -10.32 -1.09
C ARG A 124 -10.93 -11.79 -1.48
N VAL A 125 -12.20 -12.16 -1.64
CA VAL A 125 -12.64 -13.45 -2.21
C VAL A 125 -13.14 -13.28 -3.65
N ALA A 126 -13.30 -14.39 -4.36
CA ALA A 126 -13.89 -14.42 -5.70
C ALA A 126 -15.38 -14.02 -5.68
N SER A 127 -15.92 -13.61 -6.84
CA SER A 127 -17.32 -13.17 -6.95
C SER A 127 -18.34 -14.28 -6.63
N ASN A 128 -17.95 -15.54 -6.78
CA ASN A 128 -18.73 -16.71 -6.40
C ASN A 128 -18.57 -17.11 -4.92
N GLY A 129 -17.86 -16.32 -4.12
CA GLY A 129 -17.57 -16.59 -2.71
C GLY A 129 -16.40 -17.55 -2.46
N GLY A 130 -15.76 -18.08 -3.51
CA GLY A 130 -14.59 -18.95 -3.39
C GLY A 130 -13.27 -18.21 -3.20
N GLU A 131 -12.17 -18.96 -3.07
CA GLU A 131 -10.82 -18.40 -2.98
C GLU A 131 -10.36 -17.85 -4.34
N LEU A 132 -9.55 -16.79 -4.29
CA LEU A 132 -8.85 -16.29 -5.48
C LEU A 132 -7.66 -17.21 -5.81
N PRO A 133 -7.28 -17.37 -7.08
CA PRO A 133 -6.09 -18.12 -7.44
C PRO A 133 -4.86 -17.60 -6.70
N SER A 134 -3.97 -18.51 -6.28
CA SER A 134 -2.71 -18.12 -5.64
C SER A 134 -1.96 -17.10 -6.52
N PRO A 135 -1.48 -15.98 -5.94
CA PRO A 135 -0.64 -15.02 -6.67
C PRO A 135 0.58 -15.69 -7.33
N ARG A 136 1.12 -16.75 -6.72
CA ARG A 136 2.24 -17.50 -7.30
C ARG A 136 1.82 -18.29 -8.53
N LEU A 137 0.66 -18.95 -8.48
CA LEU A 137 0.11 -19.64 -9.65
C LEU A 137 -0.05 -18.67 -10.82
N VAL A 138 -0.74 -17.54 -10.58
CA VAL A 138 -0.93 -16.48 -11.58
C VAL A 138 0.41 -16.01 -12.15
N SER A 139 1.39 -15.72 -11.27
CA SER A 139 2.73 -15.30 -11.69
C SER A 139 3.41 -16.32 -12.58
N THR A 140 3.36 -17.62 -12.24
CA THR A 140 4.02 -18.67 -13.04
C THR A 140 3.28 -18.97 -14.34
N THR A 141 1.96 -18.87 -14.35
CA THR A 141 1.14 -19.11 -15.56
C THR A 141 1.25 -17.95 -16.54
N MET A 142 1.35 -16.72 -16.04
CA MET A 142 1.47 -15.51 -16.87
C MET A 142 2.92 -15.15 -17.22
N ALA A 143 3.91 -15.83 -16.63
CA ALA A 143 5.32 -15.63 -16.95
C ALA A 143 5.62 -16.14 -18.38
N GLY A 144 5.36 -15.29 -19.37
CA GLY A 144 5.74 -15.52 -20.76
C GLY A 144 7.22 -15.22 -21.02
N SER A 145 7.67 -15.59 -22.22
CA SER A 145 8.99 -15.18 -22.72
C SER A 145 8.99 -13.66 -22.95
N MET A 146 9.81 -12.93 -22.18
CA MET A 146 10.01 -11.51 -22.40
C MET A 146 11.00 -11.34 -23.55
N THR A 147 10.53 -10.83 -24.69
CA THR A 147 11.42 -10.38 -25.77
C THR A 147 11.94 -8.99 -25.42
N SER A 148 13.26 -8.85 -25.31
CA SER A 148 13.91 -7.57 -24.98
C SER A 148 14.22 -6.79 -26.27
N SER A 149 13.21 -6.25 -26.93
CA SER A 149 13.42 -5.18 -27.92
C SER A 149 12.78 -3.90 -27.41
N SER A 150 13.57 -3.10 -26.71
CA SER A 150 13.18 -1.74 -26.31
C SER A 150 14.21 -0.76 -26.83
N SER A 151 13.73 0.34 -27.42
CA SER A 151 14.54 1.52 -27.74
C SER A 151 14.81 2.40 -26.52
N ALA A 152 14.21 2.08 -25.36
CA ALA A 152 14.40 2.85 -24.14
C ALA A 152 15.76 2.57 -23.50
N SER A 153 16.36 3.62 -22.92
CA SER A 153 17.57 3.50 -22.10
C SER A 153 17.35 2.57 -20.91
N SER A 154 18.39 1.82 -20.55
CA SER A 154 18.42 1.00 -19.33
C SER A 154 18.26 1.82 -18.04
N VAL A 155 18.44 3.14 -18.09
CA VAL A 155 18.21 4.06 -16.95
C VAL A 155 16.72 4.18 -16.60
N LEU A 156 15.82 4.01 -17.57
CA LEU A 156 14.38 4.22 -17.38
C LEU A 156 13.76 3.45 -16.19
N PRO A 157 13.97 2.13 -16.01
CA PRO A 157 13.43 1.41 -14.86
C PRO A 157 14.00 1.90 -13.52
N PHE A 158 15.25 2.34 -13.47
CA PHE A 158 15.86 2.88 -12.26
C PHE A 158 15.29 4.25 -11.91
N TRP A 159 15.07 5.10 -12.91
CA TRP A 159 14.41 6.39 -12.70
C TRP A 159 12.97 6.24 -12.21
N GLY A 160 12.23 5.24 -12.74
CA GLY A 160 10.91 4.90 -12.24
C GLY A 160 10.92 4.48 -10.77
N GLN A 161 11.88 3.65 -10.36
CA GLN A 161 12.04 3.28 -8.95
C GLN A 161 12.37 4.50 -8.08
N TYR A 162 13.29 5.35 -8.54
CA TYR A 162 13.68 6.56 -7.81
C TYR A 162 12.47 7.44 -7.50
N ILE A 163 11.61 7.69 -8.50
CA ILE A 163 10.36 8.45 -8.34
C ILE A 163 9.41 7.77 -7.35
N VAL A 164 9.18 6.45 -7.49
CA VAL A 164 8.26 5.73 -6.60
C VAL A 164 8.73 5.80 -5.15
N HIS A 165 10.04 5.68 -4.91
CA HIS A 165 10.63 5.81 -3.58
C HIS A 165 10.60 7.23 -3.01
N ASP A 166 10.31 8.24 -3.82
CA ASP A 166 10.13 9.62 -3.36
C ASP A 166 8.69 9.89 -2.90
N ILE A 167 7.70 9.20 -3.49
CA ILE A 167 6.27 9.50 -3.25
C ILE A 167 5.52 8.44 -2.44
N ALA A 168 6.04 7.22 -2.34
CA ALA A 168 5.35 6.11 -1.70
C ALA A 168 6.29 5.11 -1.00
N ASN A 169 6.05 4.90 0.30
CA ASN A 169 6.64 3.83 1.08
C ASN A 169 5.58 3.25 2.02
N THR A 170 5.25 1.98 1.85
CA THR A 170 4.25 1.29 2.68
C THR A 170 4.93 0.35 3.68
N PRO A 171 5.04 0.72 4.96
CA PRO A 171 5.72 -0.11 5.95
C PRO A 171 4.93 -1.39 6.23
N THR A 172 5.65 -2.45 6.59
CA THR A 172 5.06 -3.71 7.08
C THR A 172 4.92 -3.68 8.60
N ILE A 173 4.07 -4.58 9.13
CA ILE A 173 3.87 -4.73 10.58
C ILE A 173 5.14 -5.23 11.29
N ILE A 174 6.17 -5.72 10.59
CA ILE A 174 7.42 -6.24 11.20
C ILE A 174 8.13 -5.20 12.09
N ARG A 175 7.88 -3.89 11.89
CA ARG A 175 8.34 -2.84 12.82
C ARG A 175 7.74 -2.99 14.24
N VAL A 176 6.76 -3.87 14.41
CA VAL A 176 6.15 -4.33 15.67
C VAL A 176 6.68 -5.73 15.98
N PRO A 177 7.40 -5.93 17.11
CA PRO A 177 7.91 -7.25 17.50
C PRO A 177 6.79 -8.29 17.63
N GLY A 178 7.03 -9.52 17.15
CA GLY A 178 6.20 -10.68 17.47
C GLY A 178 5.26 -11.19 16.38
N VAL A 179 5.36 -10.71 15.13
CA VAL A 179 4.64 -11.31 13.99
C VAL A 179 5.43 -12.49 13.40
N ASN A 180 4.81 -13.66 13.41
CA ASN A 180 5.30 -14.93 12.90
C ASN A 180 4.44 -15.39 11.71
N CYS A 181 4.98 -15.30 10.51
CA CYS A 181 4.30 -15.72 9.28
C CYS A 181 4.72 -17.11 8.79
N ARG A 182 5.05 -18.05 9.68
CA ARG A 182 5.29 -19.43 9.27
C ARG A 182 4.06 -20.02 8.55
N CYS A 183 4.31 -20.92 7.59
CA CYS A 183 3.26 -21.49 6.74
C CYS A 183 2.26 -22.38 7.48
N ASP A 184 2.69 -23.01 8.57
CA ASP A 184 1.89 -23.97 9.35
C ASP A 184 0.88 -23.27 10.25
N ARG A 185 1.28 -22.18 10.88
CA ARG A 185 0.45 -21.39 11.79
C ARG A 185 0.79 -19.90 11.66
N PRO A 186 0.34 -19.25 10.57
CA PRO A 186 0.57 -17.84 10.38
C PRO A 186 -0.25 -17.02 11.37
N ASP A 187 0.32 -15.90 11.81
CA ASP A 187 -0.42 -14.90 12.55
C ASP A 187 -1.50 -14.21 11.67
N PRO A 188 -2.55 -13.61 12.27
CA PRO A 188 -3.60 -12.90 11.52
C PRO A 188 -3.10 -11.76 10.61
N ASP A 189 -1.93 -11.21 10.92
CA ASP A 189 -1.26 -10.16 10.15
C ASP A 189 -0.37 -10.68 9.03
N CYS A 190 -0.52 -11.96 8.67
CA CYS A 190 0.18 -12.61 7.58
C CYS A 190 -0.81 -12.98 6.47
N ILE A 191 -0.37 -12.87 5.22
CA ILE A 191 -1.10 -13.26 4.01
C ILE A 191 -0.20 -14.13 3.14
N ASN A 192 0.20 -15.26 3.70
CA ASN A 192 1.16 -16.16 3.06
C ASN A 192 0.67 -16.60 1.67
N ILE A 193 1.60 -16.64 0.72
CA ILE A 193 1.30 -17.02 -0.66
C ILE A 193 1.51 -18.53 -0.78
N GLU A 194 0.45 -19.27 -1.11
CA GLU A 194 0.54 -20.71 -1.36
C GLU A 194 1.35 -20.98 -2.63
N ILE A 195 2.27 -21.95 -2.56
CA ILE A 195 3.09 -22.38 -3.69
C ILE A 195 2.39 -23.59 -4.33
N PRO A 196 2.02 -23.52 -5.63
CA PRO A 196 1.45 -24.66 -6.34
C PRO A 196 2.40 -25.86 -6.35
N ARG A 197 1.88 -27.09 -6.24
CA ARG A 197 2.70 -28.31 -6.33
C ARG A 197 3.42 -28.46 -7.67
N THR A 198 2.89 -27.84 -8.71
CA THR A 198 3.45 -27.81 -10.07
C THR A 198 4.56 -26.77 -10.25
N ASP A 199 4.87 -25.98 -9.21
CA ASP A 199 5.89 -24.94 -9.27
C ASP A 199 7.30 -25.52 -9.20
N VAL A 200 7.89 -25.75 -10.38
CA VAL A 200 9.23 -26.32 -10.57
C VAL A 200 10.34 -25.57 -9.83
N GLN A 201 10.14 -24.27 -9.53
CA GLN A 201 11.16 -23.45 -8.87
C GLN A 201 11.29 -23.78 -7.38
N PHE A 202 10.21 -24.21 -6.74
CA PHE A 202 10.18 -24.46 -5.29
C PHE A 202 9.90 -25.93 -4.93
N THR A 203 9.68 -26.80 -5.93
CA THR A 203 9.51 -28.24 -5.72
C THR A 203 10.73 -28.86 -4.99
N GLN A 204 11.95 -28.47 -5.36
CA GLN A 204 13.19 -29.01 -4.77
C GLN A 204 13.34 -28.65 -3.29
N ASP A 205 12.94 -27.44 -2.91
CA ASP A 205 13.04 -26.94 -1.54
C ASP A 205 11.89 -27.45 -0.64
N ARG A 206 10.96 -28.24 -1.18
CA ARG A 206 9.72 -28.72 -0.52
C ARG A 206 8.94 -27.59 0.18
N ARG A 207 9.04 -26.36 -0.35
CA ARG A 207 8.33 -25.20 0.20
C ARG A 207 6.89 -25.24 -0.25
N THR A 208 5.97 -25.09 0.71
CA THR A 208 4.52 -25.06 0.45
C THR A 208 3.94 -23.66 0.44
N CYS A 209 4.64 -22.68 1.03
CA CYS A 209 4.22 -21.28 1.02
C CYS A 209 5.40 -20.30 1.03
N LEU A 210 5.12 -19.06 0.64
CA LEU A 210 5.99 -17.91 0.87
C LEU A 210 5.40 -17.05 1.99
N PRO A 211 6.15 -16.78 3.06
CA PRO A 211 5.69 -15.95 4.16
C PRO A 211 5.57 -14.49 3.72
N VAL A 212 4.42 -13.86 3.99
CA VAL A 212 4.19 -12.44 3.66
C VAL A 212 3.50 -11.76 4.83
N VAL A 213 4.15 -10.73 5.37
CA VAL A 213 3.57 -9.87 6.40
C VAL A 213 2.75 -8.77 5.73
N ARG A 214 1.59 -8.46 6.31
CA ARG A 214 0.72 -7.40 5.82
C ARG A 214 1.30 -6.02 6.10
N SER A 215 0.93 -5.05 5.26
CA SER A 215 1.22 -3.63 5.47
C SER A 215 0.63 -3.12 6.79
N HIS A 216 1.34 -2.21 7.45
CA HIS A 216 0.90 -1.60 8.69
C HIS A 216 -0.44 -0.86 8.50
N PRO A 217 -1.48 -1.17 9.29
CA PRO A 217 -2.77 -0.49 9.19
C PRO A 217 -2.70 0.91 9.78
N VAL A 218 -3.49 1.84 9.25
CA VAL A 218 -3.70 3.18 9.81
C VAL A 218 -5.19 3.53 9.71
N GLN A 219 -5.64 4.48 10.52
CA GLN A 219 -6.99 5.06 10.40
C GLN A 219 -7.10 5.88 9.11
N ASP A 220 -8.31 6.08 8.61
CA ASP A 220 -8.52 6.97 7.46
C ASP A 220 -8.37 8.46 7.84
N ALA A 221 -8.52 9.34 6.85
CA ALA A 221 -8.41 10.79 7.05
C ALA A 221 -9.50 11.37 7.98
N HIS A 222 -10.58 10.63 8.23
CA HIS A 222 -11.68 10.99 9.15
C HIS A 222 -11.57 10.24 10.48
N CYS A 223 -10.42 9.65 10.77
CA CYS A 223 -10.17 8.90 12.00
C CYS A 223 -11.11 7.69 12.17
N ASN A 224 -11.57 7.09 11.07
CA ASN A 224 -12.40 5.89 11.13
C ASN A 224 -11.49 4.65 11.21
N PRO A 225 -11.52 3.89 12.33
CA PRO A 225 -10.70 2.70 12.49
C PRO A 225 -11.32 1.45 11.82
N ASN A 226 -12.57 1.52 11.37
CA ASN A 226 -13.35 0.32 11.01
C ASN A 226 -12.90 -0.33 9.70
N ILE A 227 -12.23 0.43 8.82
CA ILE A 227 -11.80 -0.05 7.52
C ILE A 227 -10.30 0.14 7.41
N ARG A 228 -9.59 -0.95 7.15
CA ARG A 228 -8.13 -0.99 7.06
C ARG A 228 -7.62 -0.06 5.96
N GLN A 229 -6.86 0.97 6.35
CA GLN A 229 -6.06 1.76 5.42
C GLN A 229 -4.58 1.39 5.51
N GLN A 230 -3.83 1.69 4.45
CA GLN A 230 -2.39 1.51 4.39
C GLN A 230 -1.71 2.87 4.56
N LYS A 231 -0.65 2.90 5.37
CA LYS A 231 0.12 4.11 5.65
C LYS A 231 1.14 4.37 4.54
N ASN A 232 1.28 5.62 4.13
CA ASN A 232 2.47 6.12 3.48
C ASN A 232 3.42 6.67 4.56
N GLU A 233 4.58 6.05 4.75
CA GLU A 233 5.59 6.46 5.75
C GLU A 233 6.41 7.68 5.30
N ILE A 234 6.32 8.04 4.02
CA ILE A 234 7.02 9.20 3.43
C ILE A 234 6.02 10.22 2.88
N THR A 235 6.51 11.38 2.45
CA THR A 235 5.69 12.41 1.82
C THR A 235 5.09 11.88 0.50
N SER A 236 4.01 12.51 0.05
CA SER A 236 3.39 12.18 -1.25
C SER A 236 3.83 13.11 -2.38
N TYR A 237 4.86 13.92 -2.12
CA TYR A 237 5.35 14.97 -3.00
C TYR A 237 6.61 14.51 -3.72
N LEU A 238 6.88 15.08 -4.91
CA LEU A 238 8.18 14.95 -5.55
C LEU A 238 9.09 16.04 -4.99
N ASP A 239 9.74 15.74 -3.88
CA ASP A 239 10.50 16.68 -3.05
C ASP A 239 11.94 16.21 -2.81
N ALA A 240 12.36 15.09 -3.41
CA ALA A 240 13.63 14.44 -3.16
C ALA A 240 13.80 14.04 -1.67
N GLY A 241 12.72 13.69 -0.98
CA GLY A 241 12.74 13.12 0.36
C GLY A 241 13.51 11.80 0.45
N ASN A 242 13.75 11.11 -0.66
CA ASN A 242 14.69 9.98 -0.70
C ASN A 242 16.19 10.39 -0.62
N VAL A 243 16.51 11.67 -0.84
CA VAL A 243 17.84 12.27 -0.67
C VAL A 243 17.92 13.08 0.63
N TYR A 244 16.92 13.91 0.91
CA TYR A 244 16.90 14.87 2.02
C TYR A 244 16.18 14.35 3.28
N GLY A 245 15.51 13.21 3.17
CA GLY A 245 14.81 12.59 4.29
C GLY A 245 13.40 13.13 4.44
N ASN A 246 12.63 12.45 5.27
CA ASN A 246 11.20 12.70 5.47
C ASN A 246 10.89 13.21 6.90
N SER A 247 11.91 13.70 7.60
CA SER A 247 11.78 14.29 8.93
C SER A 247 12.92 15.27 9.16
N GLN A 248 12.70 16.26 10.03
CA GLN A 248 13.75 17.23 10.36
C GLN A 248 14.99 16.55 10.93
N SER A 249 14.81 15.56 11.81
CA SER A 249 15.94 14.80 12.37
C SER A 249 16.73 14.04 11.29
N ALA A 250 16.05 13.40 10.33
CA ALA A 250 16.73 12.70 9.24
C ALA A 250 17.52 13.68 8.36
N PHE A 251 16.96 14.86 8.09
CA PHE A 251 17.64 15.91 7.33
C PHE A 251 18.89 16.42 8.08
N ASP A 252 18.75 16.73 9.37
CA ASP A 252 19.84 17.21 10.23
C ASP A 252 20.97 16.17 10.37
N ASP A 253 20.63 14.89 10.29
CA ASP A 253 21.59 13.78 10.28
C ASP A 253 22.34 13.63 8.95
N MET A 254 21.78 14.12 7.84
CA MET A 254 22.41 14.02 6.52
C MET A 254 23.18 15.28 6.12
N ILE A 255 22.85 16.44 6.68
CA ILE A 255 23.57 17.68 6.41
C ILE A 255 24.90 17.73 7.19
N ASN A 256 25.96 18.21 6.55
CA ASN A 256 27.22 18.49 7.21
C ASN A 256 27.11 19.79 8.02
N GLN A 257 26.81 19.66 9.31
CA GLN A 257 26.67 20.80 10.23
C GLN A 257 27.94 21.63 10.41
N ASN A 258 29.11 21.10 10.03
CA ASN A 258 30.38 21.83 10.10
C ASN A 258 30.70 22.61 8.81
N SER A 259 29.89 22.46 7.75
CA SER A 259 30.07 23.14 6.48
C SER A 259 29.23 24.41 6.42
N ALA A 260 29.87 25.55 6.14
CA ALA A 260 29.17 26.84 5.97
C ALA A 260 28.40 26.95 4.64
N VAL A 261 28.59 26.01 3.71
CA VAL A 261 27.98 26.01 2.38
C VAL A 261 26.76 25.08 2.26
N GLY A 262 26.43 24.32 3.32
CA GLY A 262 25.20 23.51 3.38
C GLY A 262 25.27 22.18 2.61
N GLU A 263 26.45 21.57 2.54
CA GLU A 263 26.64 20.26 1.88
C GLU A 263 25.99 19.12 2.68
N LEU A 264 25.60 18.05 1.97
CA LEU A 264 25.34 16.76 2.61
C LEU A 264 26.67 16.12 3.05
N LYS A 265 26.61 15.24 4.05
CA LYS A 265 27.76 14.49 4.58
C LYS A 265 28.40 13.55 3.55
#